data_AF-A0AAJ7BUX0-F1
#
_entry.id   AF-A0AAJ7BUX0-F1
#
_cell.length_a   1.000
_cell.length_b   1.000
_cell.length_c   1.000
_cell.angle_alpha   90.00
_cell.angle_beta   90.00
_cell.angle_gamma   90.00
#
_symmetry.space_group_name_H-M   'P 1'
#
loop_
_entity.id
_entity.type
_entity.pdbx_description
1 polymer ?
#
loop_
_entity_poly.entity_id
_entity_poly.type
_entity_poly.pdbx_seq_one_letter_code
_entity_poly.pdbx_strand_id
1 'polypeptide(L)'
;MGLEFGHLPVHIRRIAYYTLSPYEQKLWVNFFSTDIPNLFRRAIYVAPRIAPGLLLSAFVYTWTPAEHKRLNRKDPKLYENDK
;
A
#
# COMPACT_ATOMS: atom_id res chain seq x y z
N MET A 1 -20.67 28.16 8.72
CA MET A 1 -20.12 28.41 10.07
C MET A 1 -18.88 27.53 10.17
N GLY A 2 -17.69 28.15 10.13
CA GLY A 2 -16.42 27.49 9.85
C GLY A 2 -15.86 26.68 11.02
N LEU A 3 -14.95 25.75 10.71
CA LEU A 3 -14.15 25.06 11.71
C LEU A 3 -13.05 26.02 12.20
N GLU A 4 -13.37 26.83 13.21
CA GLU A 4 -12.44 27.77 13.83
C GLU A 4 -11.99 27.27 15.20
N PHE A 5 -10.72 27.53 15.55
CA PHE A 5 -10.22 27.26 16.89
C PHE A 5 -11.04 28.03 17.94
N GLY A 6 -11.53 27.34 18.97
CA GLY A 6 -12.46 27.88 19.96
C GLY A 6 -13.94 27.62 19.65
N HIS A 7 -14.30 27.38 18.38
CA HIS A 7 -15.66 27.03 17.94
C HIS A 7 -15.74 25.62 17.33
N LEU A 8 -14.76 24.77 17.63
CA LEU A 8 -14.78 23.38 17.20
C LEU A 8 -16.00 22.65 17.79
N PRO A 9 -16.64 21.74 17.05
CA PRO A 9 -17.85 21.05 17.49
C PRO A 9 -17.61 20.09 18.68
N VAL A 10 -16.35 19.81 19.02
CA VAL A 10 -15.97 18.88 20.08
C VAL A 10 -15.73 19.65 21.38
N HIS A 11 -16.45 19.25 22.44
CA HIS A 11 -16.29 19.80 23.79
C HIS A 11 -15.47 18.85 24.67
N ILE A 12 -14.21 19.22 24.94
CA ILE A 12 -13.29 18.43 25.78
C ILE A 12 -13.30 19.00 27.20
N ARG A 13 -13.41 18.14 28.22
CA ARG A 13 -13.34 18.53 29.65
C ARG A 13 -12.39 17.59 30.39
N ARG A 14 -11.63 18.14 31.36
CA ARG A 14 -10.77 17.39 32.30
C ARG A 14 -9.64 16.58 31.65
N ILE A 15 -8.96 17.12 30.63
CA ILE A 15 -7.76 16.51 30.05
C ILE A 15 -6.57 17.46 30.26
N ALA A 16 -5.45 16.92 30.74
CA ALA A 16 -4.18 17.62 30.84
C ALA A 16 -3.18 17.01 29.84
N TYR A 17 -2.52 17.87 29.07
CA TYR A 17 -1.51 17.48 28.10
C TYR A 17 -0.15 17.98 28.57
N TYR A 18 0.87 17.13 28.47
CA TYR A 18 2.26 17.45 28.80
C TYR A 18 3.11 17.29 27.54
N THR A 19 3.92 18.29 27.25
CA THR A 19 4.78 18.33 26.05
C THR A 19 6.13 18.89 26.41
N LEU A 20 7.19 18.38 25.78
CA LEU A 20 8.55 18.91 25.91
C LEU A 20 8.85 19.87 24.74
N SER A 21 9.68 20.89 24.95
CA SER A 21 10.13 21.79 23.89
C SER A 21 10.83 21.00 22.77
N PRO A 22 10.60 21.30 21.48
CA PRO A 22 11.27 20.60 20.37
C PRO A 22 12.80 20.65 20.44
N TYR A 23 13.37 21.69 21.02
CA TYR A 23 14.82 21.85 21.19
C TYR A 23 15.41 20.91 22.24
N GLU A 24 14.58 20.36 23.13
CA GLU A 24 14.98 19.43 24.18
C GLU A 24 14.71 17.96 23.77
N GLN A 25 13.96 17.75 22.69
CA GLN A 25 13.66 16.43 22.15
C GLN A 25 14.74 15.97 21.17
N LYS A 26 14.95 14.65 21.07
CA LYS A 26 15.73 14.07 19.96
C LYS A 26 14.79 13.85 18.77
N LEU A 27 15.24 14.17 17.57
CA LEU A 27 14.45 14.01 16.34
C LEU A 27 14.11 12.54 16.03
N TRP A 28 15.00 11.61 16.38
CA TRP A 28 14.87 10.17 16.08
C TRP A 28 15.15 9.34 17.34
N VAL A 29 14.18 9.28 18.24
CA VAL A 29 14.25 8.44 19.43
C VAL A 29 13.90 7.01 19.04
N ASN A 30 14.73 6.03 19.41
CA ASN A 30 14.43 4.61 19.26
C ASN A 30 14.08 4.15 17.83
N PHE A 31 14.66 4.80 16.82
CA PHE A 31 14.33 4.53 15.41
C PHE A 31 14.43 3.04 15.03
N PHE A 32 15.55 2.40 15.37
CA PHE A 32 15.75 0.98 15.05
C PHE A 32 14.96 0.03 15.95
N SER A 33 14.74 0.38 17.21
CA SER A 33 14.09 -0.50 18.18
C SER A 33 12.57 -0.39 18.19
N THR A 34 12.01 0.76 17.81
CA THR A 34 10.57 1.03 17.87
C THR A 34 9.98 1.31 16.49
N ASP A 35 10.55 2.25 15.74
CA ASP A 35 9.93 2.74 14.52
C ASP A 35 9.99 1.72 13.39
N ILE A 36 11.14 1.08 13.19
CA ILE A 36 11.32 0.06 12.15
C ILE A 36 10.40 -1.17 12.40
N PRO A 37 10.39 -1.79 13.60
CA PRO A 37 9.45 -2.88 13.89
C PRO A 37 7.99 -2.47 13.71
N ASN A 38 7.62 -1.25 14.11
CA ASN A 38 6.26 -0.76 13.94
C ASN A 38 5.90 -0.53 12.47
N LEU A 39 6.84 -0.07 11.64
CA LEU A 39 6.66 0.03 10.20
C LEU A 39 6.38 -1.34 9.56
N PHE A 40 7.19 -2.35 9.90
CA PHE A 40 6.97 -3.72 9.42
C PHE A 40 5.62 -4.27 9.88
N ARG A 41 5.25 -4.07 11.15
CA ARG A 41 3.94 -4.47 11.68
C ARG A 41 2.80 -3.84 10.88
N ARG A 42 2.90 -2.55 10.56
CA ARG A 42 1.90 -1.83 9.75
C ARG A 42 1.86 -2.35 8.31
N ALA A 43 3.01 -2.62 7.69
CA ALA A 43 3.08 -3.16 6.35
C ALA A 43 2.40 -4.54 6.26
N ILE A 44 2.70 -5.43 7.21
CA ILE A 44 2.08 -6.77 7.29
C ILE A 44 0.56 -6.66 7.51
N TYR A 45 0.11 -5.74 8.36
CA TYR A 45 -1.31 -5.55 8.62
C TYR A 45 -2.09 -5.11 7.36
N VAL A 46 -1.48 -4.28 6.51
CA VAL A 46 -2.10 -3.78 5.29
C VAL A 46 -1.95 -4.75 4.12
N ALA A 47 -0.93 -5.61 4.12
CA ALA A 47 -0.61 -6.51 3.03
C ALA A 47 -1.79 -7.37 2.55
N PRO A 48 -2.62 -8.02 3.39
CA PRO A 48 -3.76 -8.81 2.92
C PRO A 48 -4.81 -8.02 2.13
N ARG A 49 -4.93 -6.71 2.37
CA ARG A 49 -5.87 -5.84 1.65
C ARG A 49 -5.34 -5.42 0.29
N ILE A 50 -4.05 -5.14 0.18
CA ILE A 50 -3.43 -4.59 -1.04
C ILE A 50 -2.83 -5.69 -1.93
N ALA A 51 -2.23 -6.71 -1.34
CA ALA A 51 -1.48 -7.75 -2.05
C ALA A 51 -2.32 -8.49 -3.10
N PRO A 52 -3.58 -8.90 -2.87
CA PRO A 52 -4.35 -9.60 -3.89
C PRO A 52 -4.50 -8.80 -5.19
N GLY A 53 -4.78 -7.49 -5.09
CA GLY A 53 -4.92 -6.62 -6.25
C GLY A 53 -3.59 -6.42 -7.01
N LEU A 54 -2.49 -6.27 -6.28
CA LEU A 54 -1.16 -6.16 -6.88
C LEU A 54 -0.73 -7.46 -7.57
N LEU A 55 -0.92 -8.61 -6.91
CA LEU A 55 -0.55 -9.93 -7.45
C LEU A 55 -1.38 -10.25 -8.70
N LEU A 56 -2.69 -10.00 -8.68
CA LEU A 56 -3.56 -10.21 -9.84
C LEU A 56 -3.10 -9.34 -11.02
N SER A 57 -2.81 -8.06 -10.76
CA SER A 57 -2.35 -7.13 -11.79
C SER A 57 -1.02 -7.57 -12.40
N ALA A 58 -0.07 -7.98 -11.56
CA ALA A 58 1.23 -8.50 -12.02
C ALA A 58 1.07 -9.79 -12.83
N PHE A 59 0.16 -10.68 -12.43
CA PHE A 59 -0.15 -11.90 -13.18
C PHE A 59 -0.73 -11.58 -14.56
N VAL A 60 -1.75 -10.72 -14.63
CA VAL A 60 -2.36 -10.31 -15.91
C VAL A 60 -1.34 -9.62 -16.82
N TYR A 61 -0.48 -8.77 -16.26
CA TYR A 61 0.56 -8.07 -17.01
C TYR A 61 1.58 -9.01 -17.68
N THR A 62 1.91 -10.13 -17.04
CA THR A 62 2.85 -11.11 -17.59
C THR A 62 2.16 -12.11 -18.53
N TRP A 63 0.95 -12.55 -18.19
CA TRP A 63 0.20 -13.52 -18.97
C TRP A 63 -0.30 -12.96 -20.32
N THR A 64 -0.85 -11.76 -20.33
CA THR A 64 -1.51 -11.19 -21.53
C THR A 64 -0.56 -11.08 -22.73
N PRO A 65 0.67 -10.53 -22.60
CA PRO A 65 1.61 -10.47 -23.72
C PRO A 65 2.12 -11.84 -24.16
N ALA A 66 2.27 -12.79 -23.23
CA ALA A 66 2.70 -14.15 -23.53
C ALA A 66 1.64 -14.90 -24.36
N GLU A 67 0.37 -14.77 -23.95
CA GLU A 67 -0.75 -15.38 -24.64
C GLU A 67 -0.99 -14.72 -26.01
N HIS A 68 -0.92 -13.40 -26.08
CA HIS A 68 -1.02 -12.69 -27.35
C HIS A 68 0.05 -13.14 -28.36
N LYS A 69 1.30 -13.32 -27.90
CA LYS A 69 2.38 -13.87 -28.74
C LYS A 69 2.13 -15.31 -29.14
N ARG A 70 1.51 -16.13 -28.29
CA ARG A 70 1.15 -17.53 -28.59
C ARG A 70 0.10 -17.60 -29.69
N LEU A 71 -0.95 -16.78 -29.59
CA LEU A 71 -2.07 -16.75 -30.53
C LEU A 71 -1.68 -16.20 -31.91
N ASN A 72 -0.70 -15.30 -31.98
CA ASN A 72 -0.17 -14.80 -33.26
C ASN A 72 0.72 -15.81 -34.00
N ARG A 73 1.08 -16.94 -33.38
CA ARG A 73 1.83 -18.00 -34.08
C ARG A 73 0.86 -18.83 -34.91
N LYS A 74 1.28 -19.16 -36.13
CA LYS A 74 0.55 -20.09 -37.00
C LYS A 74 0.49 -21.46 -36.33
N ASP A 75 -0.68 -22.09 -36.31
CA ASP A 75 -0.84 -23.47 -35.86
C ASP A 75 -0.54 -24.44 -37.02
N PRO A 76 0.50 -25.28 -36.95
CA PRO A 76 0.83 -26.24 -38.01
C PRO A 76 -0.32 -27.19 -38.34
N LYS A 77 -1.17 -27.53 -37.37
CA LYS A 77 -2.26 -28.50 -37.53
C LYS A 77 -3.36 -28.02 -38.49
N LEU A 78 -3.49 -26.71 -38.67
CA LEU A 78 -4.46 -26.12 -39.59
C LEU A 78 -4.08 -26.29 -41.07
N TYR A 79 -2.83 -26.64 -41.36
CA TYR A 79 -2.31 -26.76 -42.73
C TYR A 79 -2.06 -28.22 -43.17
N GLU A 80 -2.40 -29.21 -42.34
CA GLU A 80 -2.14 -30.63 -42.64
C GLU A 80 -3.00 -31.20 -43.77
N ASN A 81 -4.18 -30.61 -44.02
CA ASN A 81 -5.14 -31.05 -45.04
C ASN A 81 -5.33 -30.05 -46.19
N ASP A 82 -4.51 -29.01 -46.26
CA ASP A 82 -4.55 -28.04 -47.35
C ASP A 82 -3.74 -28.63 -48.52
N LYS A 83 -4.46 -29.11 -49.54
CA LYS A 83 -3.91 -29.74 -50.76
C LYS A 83 -4.09 -28.81 -51.96
#